data_AF-A0A6G0YJA6-F1
#
_entry.id   AF-A0A6G0YJA6-F1
#
_cell.length_a   1.000
_cell.length_b   1.000
_cell.length_c   1.000
_cell.angle_alpha   90.00
_cell.angle_beta   90.00
_cell.angle_gamma   90.00
#
_symmetry.space_group_name_H-M   'P 1'
#
loop_
_entity.id
_entity.type
_entity.pdbx_description
1 polymer ?
#
loop_
_entity_poly.entity_id
_entity_poly.type
_entity_poly.pdbx_seq_one_letter_code
_entity_poly.pdbx_strand_id
1 'polypeptide(L)'
;MPFAESEFIAYDCDGPVQNFTSFDSLEEDNCEFPIPSKIQQVPRIQLLERIETYPVHFKSCFISVDYLITSCSVFEDVQSVYSDVVELGNARCWEIHQKRSYTFPLGGIVTDLQINETTLVSHTVAGSLDIFGNCKGTNFKSNRGEWENAIVQAKYKIYLSEGTAIANSKDNTLILPSGTKMKLSDNYGVDTFKGETVWSNNHYNCEEQDFIVLYDGPASLVTSTTNDNSNIYTYIVETDKIVFALKQIKKTFACEFPVIQTEHMQLLILTDAMFLNNFQTKSISPQITDLIAYINTKFVYVKNVFKSTITALHNDLLQKQCILERQLLQQRLTLASNNLPEFAYIMGGGPGFTAIKYAGIVYLIKCKKVSVEVTKTDSCYNELPVLYNNQTFYMAPKTHSLQKYGTQINCNSLYPPAFNLDGNWYGFSPNVHEIKTPQKLKPNSAWTWTHKNLDFLMNSGIYNTKDTTKAFQQRIIYPQEVEAVKNNIVRQSMGYNTVNQGIQFKYLIDEQTLGKMVEDKLYKLWGWFTTIGTFVSGLMVIFFVANVIVTTIDTGINIHFLYQTFGWSTKLLAGFFASLTNKIILQNFQRYKNKTNVYPNLQNEMV
;
A
#
# COMPACT_ATOMS: atom_id res chain seq x y z
N MET A 1 -43.46 -49.10 -60.69
CA MET A 1 -43.92 -47.75 -61.09
C MET A 1 -43.16 -47.33 -62.32
N PRO A 2 -43.81 -46.83 -63.38
CA PRO A 2 -43.11 -46.43 -64.59
C PRO A 2 -42.29 -45.17 -64.30
N PHE A 3 -41.01 -45.22 -64.61
CA PHE A 3 -40.02 -44.14 -64.53
C PHE A 3 -40.26 -43.09 -65.65
N ALA A 4 -41.52 -42.75 -65.91
CA ALA A 4 -41.92 -41.79 -66.93
C ALA A 4 -42.33 -40.50 -66.20
N GLU A 5 -41.82 -39.35 -66.64
CA GLU A 5 -42.14 -37.99 -66.13
C GLU A 5 -41.35 -37.51 -64.90
N SER A 6 -40.05 -37.80 -64.82
CA SER A 6 -39.16 -36.95 -64.00
C SER A 6 -38.28 -36.11 -64.92
N GLU A 7 -38.65 -34.83 -65.09
CA GLU A 7 -37.77 -33.81 -65.63
C GLU A 7 -36.64 -33.53 -64.62
N PHE A 8 -35.39 -33.46 -65.09
CA PHE A 8 -34.24 -33.12 -64.25
C PHE A 8 -33.31 -32.13 -64.95
N ILE A 9 -32.49 -31.48 -64.14
CA ILE A 9 -31.62 -30.40 -64.58
C ILE A 9 -30.30 -30.99 -65.11
N ALA A 10 -30.03 -30.73 -66.39
CA ALA A 10 -28.72 -30.92 -67.00
C ALA A 10 -28.14 -29.56 -67.44
N TYR A 11 -26.93 -29.59 -67.99
CA TYR A 11 -26.20 -28.38 -68.36
C TYR A 11 -25.68 -28.44 -69.79
N ASP A 12 -26.11 -27.49 -70.59
CA ASP A 12 -25.65 -27.29 -71.97
C ASP A 12 -24.39 -26.41 -71.98
N CYS A 13 -23.30 -27.00 -72.47
CA CYS A 13 -21.99 -26.36 -72.59
C CYS A 13 -21.63 -26.01 -74.06
N ASP A 14 -22.46 -26.37 -75.04
CA ASP A 14 -22.23 -26.13 -76.48
C ASP A 14 -22.71 -24.72 -76.91
N GLY A 15 -23.43 -24.00 -76.05
CA GLY A 15 -23.92 -22.63 -76.28
C GLY A 15 -22.84 -21.53 -76.16
N PRO A 16 -23.16 -20.27 -76.49
CA PRO A 16 -22.22 -19.16 -76.37
C PRO A 16 -21.72 -18.99 -74.92
N VAL A 17 -20.39 -18.96 -74.75
CA VAL A 17 -19.71 -18.90 -73.45
C VAL A 17 -20.12 -17.63 -72.70
N GLN A 18 -20.82 -17.78 -71.57
CA GLN A 18 -21.33 -16.63 -70.81
C GLN A 18 -20.35 -16.10 -69.75
N ASN A 19 -19.56 -16.97 -69.11
CA ASN A 19 -18.54 -16.62 -68.11
C ASN A 19 -17.46 -17.71 -68.02
N PHE A 20 -16.18 -17.33 -68.12
CA PHE A 20 -15.05 -18.24 -67.92
C PHE A 20 -14.02 -17.64 -66.96
N THR A 21 -13.33 -18.51 -66.24
CA THR A 21 -12.20 -18.15 -65.36
C THR A 21 -10.99 -18.96 -65.79
N SER A 22 -9.84 -18.32 -65.93
CA SER A 22 -8.58 -18.98 -66.29
C SER A 22 -7.71 -19.19 -65.07
N PHE A 23 -7.13 -20.38 -64.97
CA PHE A 23 -6.15 -20.75 -63.95
C PHE A 23 -4.81 -21.09 -64.59
N ASP A 24 -3.72 -20.70 -63.93
CA ASP A 24 -2.39 -21.26 -64.22
C ASP A 24 -2.38 -22.74 -63.82
N SER A 25 -1.86 -23.59 -64.70
CA SER A 25 -1.75 -25.03 -64.45
C SER A 25 -0.34 -25.51 -64.11
N LEU A 26 0.62 -24.58 -64.01
CA LEU A 26 2.03 -24.86 -63.78
C LEU A 26 2.45 -24.58 -62.34
N GLU A 27 1.98 -23.48 -61.74
CA GLU A 27 2.42 -23.03 -60.42
C GLU A 27 1.26 -22.52 -59.54
N GLU A 28 1.43 -22.62 -58.22
CA GLU A 28 0.58 -21.98 -57.22
C GLU A 28 1.30 -20.81 -56.55
N ASP A 29 0.53 -19.82 -56.09
CA ASP A 29 1.06 -18.66 -55.35
C ASP A 29 1.74 -19.04 -54.02
N ASN A 30 2.64 -18.17 -53.57
CA ASN A 30 3.34 -18.32 -52.30
C ASN A 30 2.53 -17.79 -51.11
N CYS A 31 2.74 -18.40 -49.94
CA CYS A 31 2.16 -17.92 -48.69
C CYS A 31 2.76 -16.57 -48.29
N GLU A 32 1.92 -15.57 -48.04
CA GLU A 32 2.32 -14.31 -47.42
C GLU A 32 2.27 -14.44 -45.90
N PHE A 33 3.35 -14.08 -45.21
CA PHE A 33 3.46 -14.18 -43.75
C PHE A 33 3.71 -12.82 -43.11
N PRO A 34 3.13 -12.54 -41.93
CA PRO A 34 3.50 -11.37 -41.14
C PRO A 34 4.97 -11.46 -40.70
N ILE A 35 5.63 -10.31 -40.65
CA ILE A 35 7.05 -10.19 -40.29
C ILE A 35 7.24 -10.69 -38.85
N PRO A 36 8.14 -11.67 -38.60
CA PRO A 36 8.41 -12.16 -37.25
C PRO A 36 9.02 -11.05 -36.38
N SER A 37 8.64 -11.02 -35.11
CA SER A 37 9.24 -10.12 -34.11
C SER A 37 10.74 -10.42 -33.96
N LYS A 38 11.56 -9.37 -33.93
CA LYS A 38 13.01 -9.50 -33.79
C LYS A 38 13.39 -9.51 -32.32
N ILE A 39 14.16 -10.51 -31.89
CA ILE A 39 14.69 -10.60 -30.52
C ILE A 39 16.18 -10.25 -30.57
N GLN A 40 16.60 -9.32 -29.72
CA GLN A 40 17.98 -8.91 -29.55
C GLN A 40 18.39 -9.10 -28.08
N GLN A 41 19.56 -9.67 -27.84
CA GLN A 41 20.13 -9.74 -26.49
C GLN A 41 20.80 -8.42 -26.12
N VAL A 42 20.44 -7.88 -24.96
CA VAL A 42 21.03 -6.68 -24.34
C VAL A 42 21.91 -7.16 -23.19
N PRO A 43 23.24 -6.92 -23.23
CA PRO A 43 24.18 -7.56 -22.32
C PRO A 43 24.02 -7.14 -20.86
N ARG A 44 23.60 -5.89 -20.60
CA ARG A 44 23.37 -5.37 -19.25
C ARG A 44 22.35 -4.23 -19.29
N ILE A 45 21.39 -4.27 -18.38
CA ILE A 45 20.45 -3.20 -18.09
C ILE A 45 20.35 -3.02 -16.58
N GLN A 46 19.94 -1.83 -16.14
CA GLN A 46 19.48 -1.60 -14.78
C GLN A 46 17.99 -1.22 -14.79
N LEU A 47 17.20 -1.91 -13.96
CA LEU A 47 15.83 -1.52 -13.66
C LEU A 47 15.85 -0.63 -12.42
N LEU A 48 15.49 0.64 -12.60
CA LEU A 48 15.42 1.63 -11.55
C LEU A 48 13.96 1.79 -11.10
N GLU A 49 13.75 1.89 -9.79
CA GLU A 49 12.48 2.29 -9.20
C GLU A 49 12.65 3.64 -8.50
N ARG A 50 11.73 4.57 -8.78
CA ARG A 50 11.69 5.87 -8.11
C ARG A 50 11.14 5.71 -6.69
N ILE A 51 11.93 6.14 -5.70
CA ILE A 51 11.56 6.14 -4.30
C ILE A 51 10.67 7.37 -4.00
N GLU A 52 9.46 7.14 -3.49
CA GLU A 52 8.57 8.24 -3.09
C GLU A 52 8.79 8.66 -1.64
N THR A 53 9.25 7.74 -0.78
CA THR A 53 9.44 7.97 0.66
C THR A 53 10.84 7.62 1.15
N TYR A 54 11.45 8.48 1.96
CA TYR A 54 12.80 8.29 2.49
C TYR A 54 12.96 8.87 3.90
N PRO A 55 13.88 8.33 4.71
CA PRO A 55 14.14 8.83 6.05
C PRO A 55 14.89 10.17 6.01
N VAL A 56 14.44 11.13 6.81
CA VAL A 56 15.09 12.44 7.01
C VAL A 56 15.40 12.64 8.48
N HIS A 57 16.64 13.02 8.79
CA HIS A 57 17.01 13.40 10.15
C HIS A 57 16.47 14.78 10.49
N PHE A 58 15.81 14.88 11.64
CA PHE A 58 15.30 16.13 12.17
C PHE A 58 15.88 16.42 13.56
N LYS A 59 15.90 17.70 13.89
CA LYS A 59 16.25 18.24 15.20
C LYS A 59 15.09 19.06 15.72
N SER A 60 14.84 19.03 17.02
CA SER A 60 13.70 19.71 17.59
C SER A 60 14.03 20.37 18.92
N CYS A 61 13.54 21.60 19.08
CA CYS A 61 13.76 22.48 20.21
C CYS A 61 12.42 22.87 20.84
N PHE A 62 12.29 22.62 22.13
CA PHE A 62 11.18 23.12 22.93
C PHE A 62 11.73 23.88 24.14
N ILE A 63 11.40 25.17 24.23
CA ILE A 63 11.77 26.00 25.38
C ILE A 63 10.50 26.64 25.92
N SER A 64 10.15 26.29 27.16
CA SER A 64 9.10 26.98 27.92
C SER A 64 9.71 27.72 29.09
N VAL A 65 9.11 28.85 29.45
CA VAL A 65 9.55 29.69 30.57
C VAL A 65 8.38 29.94 31.51
N ASP A 66 8.59 29.64 32.78
CA ASP A 66 7.65 29.98 33.85
C ASP A 66 8.18 31.19 34.61
N TYR A 67 7.50 32.32 34.51
CA TYR A 67 7.82 33.52 35.27
C TYR A 67 7.14 33.45 36.63
N LEU A 68 7.94 33.42 37.69
CA LEU A 68 7.52 33.58 39.07
C LEU A 68 7.78 35.04 39.48
N ILE A 69 6.71 35.80 39.61
CA ILE A 69 6.74 37.20 40.06
C ILE A 69 6.38 37.22 41.54
N THR A 70 7.27 37.75 42.36
CA THR A 70 7.05 37.92 43.80
C THR A 70 7.13 39.40 44.14
N SER A 71 6.07 39.95 44.75
CA SER A 71 6.09 41.32 45.25
C SER A 71 7.10 41.47 46.39
N CYS A 72 7.89 42.53 46.38
CA CYS A 72 8.88 42.81 47.40
C CYS A 72 8.26 43.66 48.53
N SER A 73 7.48 43.05 49.44
CA SER A 73 6.74 43.77 50.48
C SER A 73 7.06 43.26 51.90
N VAL A 74 6.74 44.06 52.92
CA VAL A 74 7.02 43.75 54.34
C VAL A 74 5.88 42.96 54.97
N PHE A 75 4.68 42.95 54.38
CA PHE A 75 3.45 42.49 55.04
C PHE A 75 2.66 41.43 54.25
N GLU A 76 2.73 41.39 52.92
CA GLU A 76 2.06 40.36 52.10
C GLU A 76 2.90 40.04 50.84
N ASP A 77 3.24 38.77 50.65
CA ASP A 77 3.90 38.29 49.43
C ASP A 77 2.84 37.81 48.44
N VAL A 78 2.52 38.63 47.43
CA VAL A 78 1.70 38.21 46.31
C VAL A 78 2.60 37.54 45.27
N GLN A 79 2.34 36.26 45.01
CA GLN A 79 3.01 35.51 43.96
C GLN A 79 2.09 35.39 42.74
N SER A 80 2.61 35.76 41.58
CA SER A 80 1.96 35.54 40.29
C SER A 80 2.85 34.65 39.44
N VAL A 81 2.27 33.60 38.86
CA VAL A 81 2.97 32.70 37.94
C VAL A 81 2.30 32.76 36.58
N TYR A 82 3.08 32.96 35.54
CA TYR A 82 2.62 32.74 34.18
C TYR A 82 3.68 32.07 33.33
N SER A 83 3.21 31.22 32.41
CA SER A 83 4.06 30.47 31.50
C SER A 83 3.99 31.05 30.10
N ASP A 84 5.12 31.02 29.40
CA ASP A 84 5.24 31.37 27.99
C ASP A 84 6.10 30.36 27.24
N VAL A 85 5.89 30.25 25.93
CA VAL A 85 6.73 29.42 25.04
C VAL A 85 7.66 30.34 24.28
N VAL A 86 8.96 30.02 24.27
CA VAL A 86 9.94 30.83 23.56
C VAL A 86 9.99 30.40 22.10
N GLU A 87 9.62 31.32 21.22
CA GLU A 87 9.78 31.16 19.77
C GLU A 87 11.23 31.44 19.36
N LEU A 88 11.89 30.43 18.78
CA LEU A 88 13.28 30.46 18.37
C LEU A 88 13.40 30.72 16.86
N GLY A 89 12.56 30.06 16.08
CA GLY A 89 12.68 29.93 14.63
C GLY A 89 13.81 28.98 14.20
N ASN A 90 13.82 28.71 12.89
CA ASN A 90 14.72 27.75 12.25
C ASN A 90 16.21 27.95 12.62
N ALA A 91 16.74 29.17 12.44
CA ALA A 91 18.15 29.47 12.63
C ALA A 91 18.63 29.27 14.08
N ARG A 92 17.83 29.72 15.07
CA ARG A 92 18.20 29.60 16.49
C ARG A 92 18.08 28.17 16.99
N CYS A 93 17.09 27.41 16.53
CA CYS A 93 17.02 25.99 16.89
C CYS A 93 18.24 25.22 16.36
N TRP A 94 18.69 25.49 15.12
CA TRP A 94 19.95 24.96 14.61
C TRP A 94 21.16 25.36 15.44
N GLU A 95 21.25 26.64 15.81
CA GLU A 95 22.37 27.17 16.59
C GLU A 95 22.48 26.50 17.97
N ILE A 96 21.36 26.29 18.67
CA ILE A 96 21.35 25.64 19.99
C ILE A 96 21.79 24.17 19.86
N HIS A 97 21.37 23.45 18.83
CA HIS A 97 21.85 22.09 18.57
C HIS A 97 23.34 22.03 18.21
N GLN A 98 23.89 23.07 17.55
CA GLN A 98 25.31 23.13 17.20
C GLN A 98 26.19 23.53 18.38
N LYS A 99 25.83 24.58 19.10
CA LYS A 99 26.63 25.16 20.20
C LYS A 99 26.39 24.46 21.54
N ARG A 100 25.34 23.66 21.66
CA ARG A 100 24.90 23.03 22.94
C ARG A 100 24.69 24.05 24.06
N SER A 101 24.29 25.26 23.68
CA SER A 101 24.13 26.38 24.60
C SER A 101 22.94 27.24 24.22
N TYR A 102 22.28 27.84 25.21
CA TYR A 102 21.22 28.80 25.01
C TYR A 102 21.53 30.10 25.77
N THR A 103 21.41 31.23 25.07
CA THR A 103 21.61 32.56 25.66
C THR A 103 20.25 33.16 25.98
N PHE A 104 20.03 33.54 27.24
CA PHE A 104 18.76 34.11 27.66
C PHE A 104 18.58 35.53 27.09
N PRO A 105 17.33 35.96 26.79
CA PRO A 105 17.07 37.29 26.19
C PRO A 105 17.62 38.49 26.97
N LEU A 106 17.79 38.37 28.29
CA LEU A 106 18.22 39.43 29.19
C LEU A 106 19.61 39.20 29.80
N GLY A 107 20.42 38.35 29.16
CA GLY A 107 21.77 38.00 29.62
C GLY A 107 21.83 36.68 30.40
N GLY A 108 23.03 36.10 30.47
CA GLY A 108 23.25 34.75 30.98
C GLY A 108 23.25 33.70 29.87
N ILE A 109 24.05 32.65 30.07
CA ILE A 109 24.18 31.52 29.15
C ILE A 109 24.06 30.22 29.93
N VAL A 110 23.30 29.27 29.39
CA VAL A 110 23.37 27.87 29.81
C VAL A 110 24.18 27.11 28.76
N THR A 111 25.22 26.41 29.20
CA THR A 111 26.05 25.53 28.36
C THR A 111 25.74 24.06 28.66
N ASP A 112 26.31 23.17 27.86
CA ASP A 112 26.29 21.71 28.08
C ASP A 112 24.90 21.07 28.01
N LEU A 113 24.00 21.64 27.19
CA LEU A 113 22.67 21.09 26.93
C LEU A 113 22.76 19.70 26.26
N GLN A 114 22.17 18.69 26.88
CA GLN A 114 22.15 17.31 26.35
C GLN A 114 20.99 17.08 25.37
N ILE A 115 21.18 16.17 24.40
CA ILE A 115 20.11 15.74 23.49
C ILE A 115 19.22 14.72 24.19
N ASN A 116 17.92 14.80 23.95
CA ASN A 116 16.87 13.95 24.51
C ASN A 116 16.73 14.06 26.04
N GLU A 117 17.21 15.15 26.62
CA GLU A 117 17.11 15.44 28.05
C GLU A 117 16.51 16.83 28.26
N THR A 118 15.77 16.99 29.36
CA THR A 118 15.20 18.28 29.75
C THR A 118 16.11 18.96 30.75
N THR A 119 16.63 20.13 30.40
CA THR A 119 17.41 20.98 31.32
C THR A 119 16.50 22.03 31.96
N LEU A 120 16.54 22.12 33.28
CA LEU A 120 15.81 23.13 34.07
C LEU A 120 16.79 24.16 34.60
N VAL A 121 16.61 25.44 34.26
CA VAL A 121 17.48 26.53 34.71
C VAL A 121 16.64 27.70 35.16
N SER A 122 16.95 28.26 36.33
CA SER A 122 16.33 29.50 36.82
C SER A 122 17.24 30.69 36.59
N HIS A 123 16.69 31.79 36.09
CA HIS A 123 17.39 33.05 35.88
C HIS A 123 16.56 34.22 36.45
N THR A 124 17.19 35.09 37.24
CA THR A 124 16.52 36.28 37.77
C THR A 124 16.49 37.36 36.69
N VAL A 125 15.29 37.68 36.22
CA VAL A 125 15.03 38.62 35.11
C VAL A 125 14.94 40.06 35.60
N ALA A 126 14.38 40.28 36.80
CA ALA A 126 14.23 41.60 37.41
C ALA A 126 14.30 41.50 38.94
N GLY A 127 14.81 42.55 39.58
CA GLY A 127 15.08 42.58 41.01
C GLY A 127 16.28 41.73 41.44
N SER A 128 16.57 41.72 42.74
CA SER A 128 17.63 40.88 43.30
C SER A 128 17.26 40.38 44.69
N LEU A 129 17.63 39.14 44.98
CA LEU A 129 17.56 38.55 46.32
C LEU A 129 18.98 38.38 46.83
N ASP A 130 19.25 38.89 48.03
CA ASP A 130 20.51 38.59 48.72
C ASP A 130 20.44 37.23 49.44
N ILE A 131 21.60 36.74 49.88
CA ILE A 131 21.73 35.49 50.64
C ILE A 131 21.06 35.52 52.02
N PHE A 132 20.70 36.71 52.51
CA PHE A 132 20.05 36.93 53.80
C PHE A 132 18.53 37.02 53.68
N GLY A 133 17.97 36.87 52.46
CA GLY A 133 16.55 36.97 52.19
C GLY A 133 16.04 38.40 52.00
N ASN A 134 16.91 39.41 51.95
CA ASN A 134 16.51 40.77 51.62
C ASN A 134 16.24 40.88 50.12
N CYS A 135 15.01 41.26 49.83
CA CYS A 135 14.53 41.47 48.49
C CYS A 135 14.74 42.94 48.09
N LYS A 136 15.25 43.17 46.87
CA LYS A 136 15.27 44.48 46.21
C LYS A 136 14.45 44.38 44.93
N GLY A 137 13.20 44.81 44.99
CA GLY A 137 12.30 44.80 43.85
C GLY A 137 12.63 45.91 42.84
N THR A 138 12.22 45.68 41.59
CA THR A 138 12.29 46.67 40.51
C THR A 138 10.96 46.68 39.76
N ASN A 139 10.68 47.76 39.02
CA ASN A 139 9.48 47.80 38.17
C ASN A 139 9.71 46.92 36.95
N PHE A 140 8.80 45.96 36.73
CA PHE A 140 8.84 45.03 35.60
C PHE A 140 7.56 45.13 34.78
N LYS A 141 7.73 45.24 33.46
CA LYS A 141 6.64 45.34 32.51
C LYS A 141 6.72 44.21 31.51
N SER A 142 5.63 43.47 31.34
CA SER A 142 5.48 42.44 30.31
C SER A 142 4.20 42.65 29.50
N ASN A 143 4.01 41.83 28.48
CA ASN A 143 2.78 41.75 27.69
C ASN A 143 1.54 41.37 28.53
N ARG A 144 1.71 40.85 29.75
CA ARG A 144 0.60 40.41 30.62
C ARG A 144 0.29 41.36 31.77
N GLY A 145 1.09 42.40 31.99
CA GLY A 145 0.87 43.35 33.08
C GLY A 145 2.11 44.16 33.43
N GLU A 146 1.95 45.02 34.42
CA GLU A 146 3.02 45.83 35.00
C GLU A 146 3.02 45.59 36.51
N TRP A 147 4.20 45.28 37.05
CA TRP A 147 4.41 44.99 38.46
C TRP A 147 5.43 45.97 39.01
N GLU A 148 5.04 46.69 40.05
CA GLU A 148 5.93 47.59 40.76
C GLU A 148 6.64 46.86 41.90
N ASN A 149 7.89 47.23 42.14
CA ASN A 149 8.70 46.68 43.25
C ASN A 149 8.63 45.13 43.35
N ALA A 150 8.91 44.43 42.26
CA ALA A 150 8.82 42.97 42.19
C ALA A 150 10.18 42.32 41.86
N ILE A 151 10.34 41.07 42.30
CA ILE A 151 11.38 40.16 41.81
C ILE A 151 10.74 39.19 40.83
N VAL A 152 11.38 39.02 39.69
CA VAL A 152 10.92 38.14 38.62
C VAL A 152 11.97 37.06 38.39
N GLN A 153 11.62 35.81 38.69
CA GLN A 153 12.44 34.65 38.40
C GLN A 153 11.85 33.90 37.21
N ALA A 154 12.63 33.73 36.14
CA ALA A 154 12.26 32.93 34.98
C ALA A 154 12.83 31.52 35.13
N LYS A 155 11.98 30.52 35.20
CA LYS A 155 12.35 29.10 35.19
C LYS A 155 12.21 28.56 33.77
N TYR A 156 13.34 28.37 33.11
CA TYR A 156 13.41 27.81 31.76
C TYR A 156 13.42 26.30 31.82
N LYS A 157 12.58 25.68 30.99
CA LYS A 157 12.59 24.27 30.68
C LYS A 157 13.00 24.12 29.22
N ILE A 158 14.21 23.65 28.99
CA ILE A 158 14.83 23.49 27.67
C ILE A 158 14.89 22.01 27.35
N TYR A 159 14.23 21.60 26.28
CA TYR A 159 14.24 20.23 25.78
C TYR A 159 14.71 20.22 24.33
N LEU A 160 15.79 19.49 24.07
CA LEU A 160 16.32 19.26 22.73
C LEU A 160 16.11 17.80 22.37
N SER A 161 15.66 17.49 21.17
CA SER A 161 15.53 16.11 20.70
C SER A 161 15.95 15.97 19.24
N GLU A 162 16.42 14.78 18.89
CA GLU A 162 16.79 14.43 17.52
C GLU A 162 16.12 13.10 17.15
N GLY A 163 15.86 12.89 15.86
CA GLY A 163 15.24 11.66 15.40
C GLY A 163 15.19 11.54 13.89
N THR A 164 14.48 10.53 13.43
CA THR A 164 14.25 10.25 12.01
C THR A 164 12.77 10.37 11.70
N ALA A 165 12.44 11.17 10.70
CA ALA A 165 11.11 11.36 10.15
C ALA A 165 11.03 10.72 8.77
N ILE A 166 9.82 10.50 8.26
CA ILE A 166 9.58 9.97 6.92
C ILE A 166 9.20 11.15 6.02
N ALA A 167 10.01 11.44 5.02
CA ALA A 167 9.68 12.39 3.97
C ALA A 167 8.99 11.68 2.81
N ASN A 168 8.04 12.37 2.19
CA ASN A 168 7.39 11.99 0.94
C ASN A 168 7.60 13.11 -0.09
N SER A 169 8.42 12.83 -1.10
CA SER A 169 8.78 13.81 -2.14
C SER A 169 7.61 14.14 -3.08
N LYS A 170 6.68 13.20 -3.29
CA LYS A 170 5.54 13.38 -4.20
C LYS A 170 4.49 14.32 -3.63
N ASP A 171 4.19 14.16 -2.34
CA ASP A 171 3.19 14.97 -1.64
C ASP A 171 3.81 16.22 -0.98
N ASN A 172 5.14 16.39 -1.05
CA ASN A 172 5.89 17.44 -0.37
C ASN A 172 5.60 17.47 1.15
N THR A 173 5.57 16.30 1.79
CA THR A 173 5.24 16.17 3.22
C THR A 173 6.34 15.48 4.02
N LEU A 174 6.58 15.95 5.24
CA LEU A 174 7.39 15.30 6.26
C LEU A 174 6.47 14.80 7.37
N ILE A 175 6.60 13.53 7.72
CA ILE A 175 5.80 12.87 8.75
C ILE A 175 6.73 12.54 9.93
N LEU A 176 6.51 13.22 11.05
CA LEU A 176 7.25 12.97 12.29
C LEU A 176 6.77 11.67 12.96
N PRO A 177 7.58 11.05 13.84
CA PRO A 177 7.16 9.89 14.65
C PRO A 177 5.93 10.16 15.53
N SER A 178 5.64 11.43 15.85
CA SER A 178 4.43 11.87 16.54
C SER A 178 3.16 11.78 15.68
N GLY A 179 3.30 11.58 14.36
CA GLY A 179 2.21 11.64 13.38
C GLY A 179 1.97 13.04 12.81
N THR A 180 2.68 14.06 13.26
CA THR A 180 2.57 15.42 12.74
C THR A 180 3.08 15.49 11.30
N LYS A 181 2.26 16.06 10.41
CA LYS A 181 2.59 16.28 9.01
C LYS A 181 3.02 17.73 8.81
N MET A 182 4.18 17.94 8.23
CA MET A 182 4.76 19.25 7.92
C MET A 182 5.08 19.34 6.43
N LYS A 183 5.17 20.54 5.89
CA LYS A 183 5.53 20.75 4.49
C LYS A 183 7.04 20.60 4.32
N LEU A 184 7.47 19.60 3.55
CA LEU A 184 8.88 19.19 3.46
C LEU A 184 9.79 20.32 2.96
N SER A 185 9.32 21.12 2.00
CA SER A 185 10.07 22.26 1.42
C SER A 185 10.42 23.37 2.40
N ASP A 186 9.73 23.46 3.54
CA ASP A 186 9.85 24.60 4.45
C ASP A 186 11.07 24.46 5.38
N ASN A 187 11.67 23.26 5.47
CA ASN A 187 12.83 22.94 6.33
C ASN A 187 12.62 23.29 7.81
N TYR A 188 11.37 23.55 8.20
CA TYR A 188 10.94 24.02 9.50
C TYR A 188 9.45 23.73 9.70
N GLY A 189 9.07 23.37 10.92
CA GLY A 189 7.68 23.28 11.35
C GLY A 189 7.58 23.16 12.86
N VAL A 190 6.38 23.28 13.42
CA VAL A 190 6.16 23.19 14.87
C VAL A 190 5.34 21.95 15.20
N ASP A 191 5.91 21.06 16.00
CA ASP A 191 5.25 19.87 16.53
C ASP A 191 4.70 20.16 17.92
N THR A 192 3.46 19.75 18.19
CA THR A 192 2.80 20.02 19.47
C THR A 192 3.52 19.39 20.67
N PHE A 193 4.25 18.29 20.47
CA PHE A 193 4.91 17.54 21.54
C PHE A 193 6.40 17.84 21.64
N LYS A 194 7.07 18.02 20.49
CA LYS A 194 8.53 18.21 20.41
C LYS A 194 8.95 19.67 20.27
N GLY A 195 8.01 20.57 19.94
CA GLY A 195 8.28 21.99 19.72
C GLY A 195 8.71 22.28 18.30
N GLU A 196 9.51 23.33 18.14
CA GLU A 196 10.04 23.70 16.84
C GLU A 196 10.94 22.59 16.29
N THR A 197 10.75 22.23 15.03
CA THR A 197 11.43 21.12 14.37
C THR A 197 12.07 21.62 13.09
N VAL A 198 13.34 21.29 12.89
CA VAL A 198 14.15 21.66 11.73
C VAL A 198 14.77 20.43 11.09
N TRP A 199 14.90 20.47 9.77
CA TRP A 199 15.56 19.42 8.99
C TRP A 199 16.28 20.03 7.80
N SER A 200 17.24 19.29 7.26
CA SER A 200 17.95 19.68 6.04
C SER A 200 17.45 18.84 4.87
N ASN A 201 16.81 19.48 3.89
CA ASN A 201 16.42 18.86 2.63
C ASN A 201 17.57 18.92 1.61
N ASN A 202 18.74 18.44 1.98
CA ASN A 202 19.88 18.46 1.07
C ASN A 202 19.92 17.16 0.25
N HIS A 203 19.31 17.20 -0.93
CA HIS A 203 19.47 16.17 -1.95
C HIS A 203 20.82 16.33 -2.65
N TYR A 204 21.91 15.99 -1.96
CA TYR A 204 23.24 16.07 -2.57
C TYR A 204 23.50 14.97 -3.60
N ASN A 205 22.71 13.90 -3.61
CA ASN A 205 22.89 12.81 -4.58
C ASN A 205 21.55 12.16 -4.99
N CYS A 206 20.94 12.67 -6.07
CA CYS A 206 19.70 12.15 -6.65
C CYS A 206 19.81 10.65 -6.98
N GLU A 207 20.99 10.20 -7.45
CA GLU A 207 21.26 8.80 -7.81
C GLU A 207 21.02 7.84 -6.63
N GLU A 208 21.33 8.29 -5.42
CA GLU A 208 21.25 7.49 -4.20
C GLU A 208 19.91 7.63 -3.47
N GLN A 209 19.31 8.82 -3.48
CA GLN A 209 18.16 9.13 -2.64
C GLN A 209 16.82 8.93 -3.36
N ASP A 210 16.78 9.16 -4.68
CA ASP A 210 15.53 9.18 -5.43
C ASP A 210 15.27 7.85 -6.15
N PHE A 211 16.27 6.98 -6.24
CA PHE A 211 16.19 5.74 -7.01
C PHE A 211 16.81 4.54 -6.28
N ILE A 212 16.21 3.37 -6.52
CA ILE A 212 16.77 2.08 -6.14
C ILE A 212 16.91 1.18 -7.37
N VAL A 213 17.99 0.41 -7.45
CA VAL A 213 18.20 -0.58 -8.50
C VAL A 213 17.51 -1.89 -8.09
N LEU A 214 16.45 -2.25 -8.81
CA LEU A 214 15.71 -3.50 -8.62
C LEU A 214 16.35 -4.69 -9.33
N TYR A 215 17.03 -4.43 -10.45
CA TYR A 215 17.70 -5.45 -11.25
C TYR A 215 18.92 -4.85 -11.94
N ASP A 216 20.02 -5.60 -11.97
CA ASP A 216 21.23 -5.28 -12.74
C ASP A 216 21.71 -6.57 -13.42
N GLY A 217 21.61 -6.63 -14.75
CA GLY A 217 21.95 -7.84 -15.49
C GLY A 217 21.46 -7.84 -16.94
N PRO A 218 21.63 -8.96 -17.66
CA PRO A 218 21.24 -9.06 -19.07
C PRO A 218 19.73 -9.02 -19.28
N ALA A 219 19.28 -8.66 -20.47
CA ALA A 219 17.87 -8.67 -20.85
C ALA A 219 17.67 -8.98 -22.34
N SER A 220 16.48 -9.45 -22.70
CA SER A 220 16.06 -9.63 -24.10
C SER A 220 15.19 -8.46 -24.55
N LEU A 221 15.57 -7.78 -25.62
CA LEU A 221 14.80 -6.74 -26.27
C LEU A 221 14.00 -7.34 -27.43
N VAL A 222 12.67 -7.34 -27.30
CA VAL A 222 11.74 -7.76 -28.35
C VAL A 222 11.25 -6.53 -29.10
N THR A 223 11.41 -6.53 -30.42
CA THR A 223 10.88 -5.51 -31.33
C THR A 223 9.74 -6.11 -32.13
N SER A 224 8.53 -5.56 -31.93
CA SER A 224 7.32 -5.98 -32.65
C SER A 224 6.81 -4.84 -33.51
N THR A 225 6.63 -5.09 -34.81
CA THR A 225 6.05 -4.12 -35.74
C THR A 225 4.53 -4.20 -35.68
N THR A 226 3.87 -3.08 -35.45
CA THR A 226 2.41 -2.98 -35.50
C THR A 226 1.92 -2.75 -36.93
N ASN A 227 0.62 -2.97 -37.17
CA ASN A 227 -0.01 -2.74 -38.48
C ASN A 227 0.17 -1.31 -39.01
N ASP A 228 0.42 -0.34 -38.12
CA ASP A 228 0.68 1.07 -38.45
C ASP A 228 2.19 1.36 -38.73
N ASN A 229 3.01 0.33 -38.96
CA ASN A 229 4.47 0.41 -39.10
C ASN A 229 5.21 1.01 -37.88
N SER A 230 4.57 1.09 -36.71
CA SER A 230 5.23 1.54 -35.49
C SER A 230 5.89 0.36 -34.76
N ASN A 231 7.15 0.54 -34.37
CA ASN A 231 7.91 -0.47 -33.62
C ASN A 231 7.65 -0.34 -32.12
N ILE A 232 7.18 -1.44 -31.51
CA ILE A 232 7.07 -1.58 -30.06
C ILE A 232 8.32 -2.28 -29.55
N TYR A 233 8.99 -1.66 -28.58
CA TYR A 233 10.16 -2.21 -27.90
C TYR A 233 9.75 -2.71 -26.50
N THR A 234 10.07 -3.96 -26.18
CA THR A 234 9.78 -4.57 -24.88
C THR A 234 11.03 -5.24 -24.33
N TYR A 235 11.41 -4.88 -23.11
CA TYR A 235 12.51 -5.50 -22.37
C TYR A 235 11.95 -6.64 -21.53
N ILE A 236 12.53 -7.83 -21.70
CA ILE A 236 12.14 -9.05 -21.00
C ILE A 236 13.35 -9.58 -20.24
N VAL A 237 13.15 -9.85 -18.96
CA VAL A 237 14.12 -10.50 -18.09
C VAL A 237 13.45 -11.74 -17.50
N GLU A 238 14.12 -12.87 -17.63
CA GLU A 238 13.69 -14.15 -17.08
C GLU A 238 14.90 -14.81 -16.39
N THR A 239 14.92 -14.73 -15.06
CA THR A 239 15.94 -15.37 -14.21
C THR A 239 15.25 -16.19 -13.11
N ASP A 240 16.02 -16.99 -12.36
CA ASP A 240 15.56 -17.77 -11.23
C ASP A 240 14.95 -16.91 -10.09
N LYS A 241 15.37 -15.64 -9.98
CA LYS A 241 14.97 -14.72 -8.90
C LYS A 241 14.07 -13.59 -9.35
N ILE A 242 14.26 -13.07 -10.56
CA ILE A 242 13.59 -11.87 -11.06
C ILE A 242 13.04 -12.14 -12.46
N VAL A 243 11.78 -11.76 -12.64
CA VAL A 243 11.07 -11.93 -13.91
C VAL A 243 10.20 -10.70 -14.17
N PHE A 244 10.39 -10.06 -15.33
CA PHE A 244 9.55 -8.95 -15.77
C PHE A 244 9.55 -8.79 -17.28
N ALA A 245 8.52 -8.13 -17.79
CA ALA A 245 8.42 -7.70 -19.18
C ALA A 245 7.85 -6.28 -19.20
N LEU A 246 8.66 -5.31 -19.63
CA LEU A 246 8.35 -3.88 -19.57
C LEU A 246 8.45 -3.25 -20.96
N LYS A 247 7.38 -2.58 -21.39
CA LYS A 247 7.29 -1.88 -22.66
C LYS A 247 7.92 -0.49 -22.55
N GLN A 248 8.77 -0.15 -23.52
CA GLN A 248 9.26 1.21 -23.69
C GLN A 248 8.12 2.13 -24.16
N ILE A 249 7.86 3.19 -23.39
CA ILE A 249 6.93 4.27 -23.75
C ILE A 249 7.68 5.42 -24.41
N LYS A 250 8.70 5.94 -23.73
CA LYS A 250 9.53 7.05 -24.23
C LYS A 250 10.90 7.06 -23.56
N LYS A 251 11.85 7.78 -24.17
CA LYS A 251 13.12 8.13 -23.51
C LYS A 251 12.90 9.37 -22.64
N THR A 252 13.47 9.38 -21.44
CA THR A 252 13.39 10.45 -20.45
C THR A 252 14.72 10.55 -19.70
N PHE A 253 14.78 11.37 -18.65
CA PHE A 253 15.96 11.49 -17.79
C PHE A 253 15.62 11.16 -16.33
N ALA A 254 16.58 10.53 -15.64
CA ALA A 254 16.59 10.34 -14.18
C ALA A 254 17.94 10.85 -13.67
N CYS A 255 17.93 11.87 -12.79
CA CYS A 255 19.16 12.54 -12.32
C CYS A 255 20.09 12.98 -13.45
N GLU A 256 19.53 13.53 -14.54
CA GLU A 256 20.26 13.92 -15.76
C GLU A 256 20.81 12.76 -16.61
N PHE A 257 20.63 11.50 -16.19
CA PHE A 257 20.98 10.32 -17.00
C PHE A 257 19.86 9.90 -17.93
N PRO A 258 20.16 9.56 -19.20
CA PRO A 258 19.16 9.09 -20.15
C PRO A 258 18.64 7.72 -19.75
N VAL A 259 17.33 7.63 -19.50
CA VAL A 259 16.63 6.39 -19.13
C VAL A 259 15.39 6.18 -20.00
N ILE A 260 14.86 4.96 -19.98
CA ILE A 260 13.66 4.57 -20.70
C ILE A 260 12.50 4.52 -19.71
N GLN A 261 11.46 5.31 -19.98
CA GLN A 261 10.21 5.23 -19.23
C GLN A 261 9.39 4.03 -19.70
N THR A 262 8.92 3.24 -18.75
CA THR A 262 8.06 2.08 -18.99
C THR A 262 6.57 2.45 -18.85
N GLU A 263 5.68 1.48 -19.07
CA GLU A 263 4.25 1.61 -18.79
C GLU A 263 3.95 1.88 -17.30
N HIS A 264 4.89 1.58 -16.41
CA HIS A 264 4.84 1.92 -15.00
C HIS A 264 5.69 3.17 -14.75
N MET A 265 5.06 4.26 -14.30
CA MET A 265 5.75 5.57 -14.15
C MET A 265 6.93 5.55 -13.18
N GLN A 266 6.92 4.65 -12.20
CA GLN A 266 7.99 4.50 -11.20
C GLN A 266 9.15 3.63 -11.70
N LEU A 267 8.91 2.77 -12.70
CA LEU A 267 9.91 1.84 -13.23
C LEU A 267 10.57 2.41 -14.49
N LEU A 268 11.87 2.58 -14.42
CA LEU A 268 12.70 3.14 -15.49
C LEU A 268 13.80 2.14 -15.85
N ILE A 269 14.16 2.05 -17.13
CA ILE A 269 15.22 1.16 -17.60
C ILE A 269 16.41 1.98 -18.06
N LEU A 270 17.57 1.74 -17.47
CA LEU A 270 18.86 2.27 -17.90
C LEU A 270 19.58 1.20 -18.73
N THR A 271 20.01 1.57 -19.93
CA THR A 271 20.69 0.65 -20.88
C THR A 271 22.07 1.15 -21.30
N ASP A 272 22.39 2.40 -21.04
CA ASP A 272 23.63 3.03 -21.49
C ASP A 272 24.79 2.64 -20.56
N ALA A 273 25.76 1.92 -21.11
CA ALA A 273 26.90 1.37 -20.39
C ALA A 273 27.74 2.43 -19.66
N MET A 274 27.73 3.68 -20.12
CA MET A 274 28.48 4.76 -19.47
C MET A 274 27.92 5.13 -18.10
N PHE A 275 26.62 4.93 -17.88
CA PHE A 275 25.92 5.40 -16.66
C PHE A 275 25.48 4.26 -15.73
N LEU A 276 25.67 3.00 -16.12
CA LEU A 276 25.26 1.82 -15.32
C LEU A 276 25.95 1.72 -13.95
N ASN A 277 27.04 2.44 -13.71
CA ASN A 277 27.74 2.39 -12.42
C ASN A 277 27.37 3.55 -11.48
N ASN A 278 26.55 4.51 -11.94
CA ASN A 278 26.09 5.65 -11.15
C ASN A 278 25.04 5.23 -10.12
N PHE A 279 24.12 4.34 -10.49
CA PHE A 279 23.12 3.80 -9.57
C PHE A 279 23.64 2.55 -8.87
N GLN A 280 23.68 2.57 -7.54
CA GLN A 280 24.13 1.45 -6.73
C GLN A 280 22.96 0.60 -6.21
N THR A 281 23.12 -0.73 -6.24
CA THR A 281 22.21 -1.67 -5.60
C THR A 281 22.27 -1.52 -4.08
N LYS A 282 21.13 -1.26 -3.43
CA LYS A 282 21.00 -1.17 -1.97
C LYS A 282 20.22 -2.35 -1.43
N SER A 283 20.45 -2.71 -0.16
CA SER A 283 19.59 -3.68 0.53
C SER A 283 18.18 -3.11 0.66
N ILE A 284 17.21 -3.78 0.04
CA ILE A 284 15.82 -3.34 0.00
C ILE A 284 15.22 -3.43 1.41
N SER A 285 14.78 -2.30 1.98
CA SER A 285 14.08 -2.25 3.27
C SER A 285 12.59 -2.60 3.11
N PRO A 286 11.96 -3.37 4.00
CA PRO A 286 10.54 -3.70 3.95
C PRO A 286 9.59 -2.48 3.97
N GLN A 287 10.08 -1.32 4.42
CA GLN A 287 9.32 -0.07 4.49
C GLN A 287 9.19 0.64 3.14
N ILE A 288 10.02 0.29 2.16
CA ILE A 288 10.14 0.96 0.85
C ILE A 288 9.50 0.12 -0.27
N THR A 289 9.32 -1.20 -0.06
CA THR A 289 8.78 -2.10 -1.08
C THR A 289 7.29 -1.87 -1.34
N ASP A 290 6.95 -1.39 -2.54
CA ASP A 290 5.58 -1.40 -3.02
C ASP A 290 5.17 -2.83 -3.40
N LEU A 291 4.53 -3.51 -2.45
CA LEU A 291 4.00 -4.86 -2.64
C LEU A 291 3.00 -4.92 -3.82
N ILE A 292 2.27 -3.84 -4.11
CA ILE A 292 1.34 -3.76 -5.24
C ILE A 292 2.12 -3.72 -6.55
N ALA A 293 3.21 -2.94 -6.64
CA ALA A 293 4.10 -2.95 -7.81
C ALA A 293 4.72 -4.34 -8.05
N TYR A 294 5.19 -5.01 -6.99
CA TYR A 294 5.73 -6.38 -7.08
C TYR A 294 4.70 -7.42 -7.57
N ILE A 295 3.45 -7.33 -7.11
CA ILE A 295 2.38 -8.22 -7.57
C ILE A 295 1.98 -7.91 -9.02
N ASN A 296 1.84 -6.62 -9.35
CA ASN A 296 1.45 -6.17 -10.69
C ASN A 296 2.45 -6.58 -11.76
N THR A 297 3.75 -6.47 -11.47
CA THR A 297 4.82 -6.89 -12.41
C THR A 297 4.73 -8.38 -12.75
N LYS A 298 4.37 -9.24 -11.79
CA LYS A 298 4.11 -10.67 -12.06
C LYS A 298 2.91 -10.90 -12.96
N PHE A 299 1.79 -10.18 -12.73
CA PHE A 299 0.63 -10.28 -13.61
C PHE A 299 0.93 -9.79 -15.02
N VAL A 300 1.70 -8.71 -15.17
CA VAL A 300 2.14 -8.19 -16.46
C VAL A 300 3.03 -9.21 -17.18
N TYR A 301 3.97 -9.84 -16.47
CA TYR A 301 4.77 -10.93 -17.04
C TYR A 301 3.90 -12.08 -17.56
N VAL A 302 3.03 -12.62 -16.71
CA VAL A 302 2.13 -13.72 -17.09
C VAL A 302 1.30 -13.35 -18.31
N LYS A 303 0.69 -12.16 -18.33
CA LYS A 303 -0.08 -11.65 -19.47
C LYS A 303 0.77 -11.58 -20.75
N ASN A 304 1.99 -11.07 -20.67
CA ASN A 304 2.86 -10.91 -21.82
C ASN A 304 3.34 -12.26 -22.37
N VAL A 305 3.66 -13.22 -21.49
CA VAL A 305 3.98 -14.60 -21.89
C VAL A 305 2.79 -15.26 -22.55
N PHE A 306 1.60 -15.22 -21.93
CA PHE A 306 0.38 -15.77 -22.54
C PHE A 306 0.11 -15.16 -23.92
N LYS A 307 0.21 -13.83 -24.04
CA LYS A 307 0.05 -13.14 -25.32
C LYS A 307 1.07 -13.64 -26.34
N SER A 308 2.35 -13.71 -25.99
CA SER A 308 3.40 -14.16 -26.91
C SER A 308 3.19 -15.60 -27.35
N THR A 309 2.86 -16.51 -26.44
CA THR A 309 2.66 -17.93 -26.75
C THR A 309 1.44 -18.14 -27.63
N ILE A 310 0.34 -17.43 -27.36
CA ILE A 310 -0.87 -17.51 -28.18
C ILE A 310 -0.62 -16.92 -29.57
N THR A 311 0.07 -15.78 -29.67
CA THR A 311 0.43 -15.20 -30.97
C THR A 311 1.36 -16.11 -31.76
N ALA A 312 2.35 -16.74 -31.12
CA ALA A 312 3.23 -17.71 -31.78
C ALA A 312 2.45 -18.94 -32.29
N LEU A 313 1.56 -19.50 -31.48
CA LEU A 313 0.68 -20.61 -31.88
C LEU A 313 -0.24 -20.20 -33.04
N HIS A 314 -0.82 -19.00 -32.99
CA HIS A 314 -1.67 -18.50 -34.07
C HIS A 314 -0.91 -18.39 -35.39
N ASN A 315 0.31 -17.85 -35.36
CA ASN A 315 1.16 -17.75 -36.54
C ASN A 315 1.56 -19.14 -37.08
N ASP A 316 1.90 -20.10 -36.22
CA ASP A 316 2.19 -21.47 -36.65
C ASP A 316 0.95 -22.14 -37.27
N LEU A 317 -0.24 -21.95 -36.67
CA LEU A 317 -1.50 -22.47 -37.24
C LEU A 317 -1.80 -21.88 -38.61
N LEU A 318 -1.65 -20.57 -38.79
CA LEU A 318 -1.80 -19.92 -40.11
C LEU A 318 -0.81 -20.48 -41.14
N GLN A 319 0.43 -20.71 -40.73
CA GLN A 319 1.44 -21.32 -41.59
C GLN A 319 1.05 -22.75 -41.99
N LYS A 320 0.64 -23.58 -41.03
CA LYS A 320 0.18 -24.95 -41.31
C LYS A 320 -1.07 -24.98 -42.18
N GLN A 321 -2.01 -24.06 -41.96
CA GLN A 321 -3.20 -23.91 -42.79
C GLN A 321 -2.83 -23.56 -44.23
N CYS A 322 -1.96 -22.56 -44.45
CA CYS A 322 -1.55 -22.18 -45.81
C CYS A 322 -0.82 -23.33 -46.53
N ILE A 323 0.06 -24.06 -45.83
CA ILE A 323 0.74 -25.24 -46.39
C ILE A 323 -0.27 -26.32 -46.79
N LEU A 324 -1.28 -26.58 -45.96
CA LEU A 324 -2.35 -27.53 -46.27
C LEU A 324 -3.17 -27.07 -47.47
N GLU A 325 -3.55 -25.81 -47.53
CA GLU A 325 -4.28 -25.23 -48.67
C GLU A 325 -3.48 -25.35 -49.96
N ARG A 326 -2.17 -25.08 -49.92
CA ARG A 326 -1.28 -25.27 -51.07
C ARG A 326 -1.21 -26.73 -51.52
N GLN A 327 -1.12 -27.68 -50.59
CA GLN A 327 -1.19 -29.12 -50.91
C GLN A 327 -2.54 -29.51 -51.54
N LEU A 328 -3.64 -28.94 -51.08
CA LEU A 328 -4.96 -29.16 -51.68
C LEU A 328 -5.07 -28.54 -53.08
N LEU A 329 -4.49 -27.35 -53.30
CA LEU A 329 -4.43 -26.73 -54.62
C LEU A 329 -3.59 -27.57 -55.59
N GLN A 330 -2.44 -28.09 -55.17
CA GLN A 330 -1.63 -29.04 -55.94
C GLN A 330 -2.41 -30.29 -56.35
N GLN A 331 -3.17 -30.87 -55.43
CA GLN A 331 -4.05 -32.00 -55.73
C GLN A 331 -5.11 -31.64 -56.76
N ARG A 332 -5.72 -30.45 -56.65
CA ARG A 332 -6.70 -29.95 -57.64
C ARG A 332 -6.04 -29.74 -59.01
N LEU A 333 -4.86 -29.13 -59.09
CA LEU A 333 -4.16 -28.96 -60.38
C LEU A 333 -3.73 -30.30 -61.00
N THR A 334 -3.42 -31.31 -60.18
CA THR A 334 -3.19 -32.68 -60.66
C THR A 334 -4.45 -33.27 -61.32
N LEU A 335 -5.65 -32.97 -60.78
CA LEU A 335 -6.91 -33.36 -61.42
C LEU A 335 -7.11 -32.64 -62.75
N ALA A 336 -6.70 -31.37 -62.89
CA ALA A 336 -6.80 -30.67 -64.17
C ALA A 336 -5.98 -31.35 -65.30
N SER A 337 -4.95 -32.14 -64.95
CA SER A 337 -4.14 -32.88 -65.91
C SER A 337 -4.65 -34.30 -66.20
N ASN A 338 -5.30 -34.94 -65.22
CA ASN A 338 -5.71 -36.35 -65.32
C ASN A 338 -7.22 -36.56 -65.48
N ASN A 339 -8.06 -35.62 -65.04
CA ASN A 339 -9.52 -35.70 -65.07
C ASN A 339 -10.16 -34.29 -65.02
N LEU A 340 -10.30 -33.67 -66.19
CA LEU A 340 -10.89 -32.33 -66.35
C LEU A 340 -12.33 -32.21 -65.82
N PRO A 341 -13.24 -33.18 -66.05
CA PRO A 341 -14.59 -33.13 -65.47
C PRO A 341 -14.58 -33.07 -63.93
N GLU A 342 -13.71 -33.84 -63.27
CA GLU A 342 -13.57 -33.83 -61.81
C GLU A 342 -13.05 -32.48 -61.31
N PHE A 343 -12.02 -31.93 -61.99
CA PHE A 343 -11.49 -30.61 -61.70
C PHE A 343 -12.60 -29.53 -61.81
N ALA A 344 -13.38 -29.56 -62.90
CA ALA A 344 -14.45 -28.61 -63.14
C ALA A 344 -15.52 -28.64 -62.03
N TYR A 345 -15.91 -29.84 -61.60
CA TYR A 345 -16.88 -30.02 -60.52
C TYR A 345 -16.38 -29.44 -59.19
N ILE A 346 -15.12 -29.71 -58.82
CA ILE A 346 -14.53 -29.24 -57.56
C ILE A 346 -14.34 -27.73 -57.58
N MET A 347 -13.76 -27.18 -58.64
CA MET A 347 -13.47 -25.75 -58.74
C MET A 347 -14.74 -24.91 -58.94
N GLY A 348 -15.73 -25.44 -59.65
CA GLY A 348 -17.04 -24.79 -59.83
C GLY A 348 -17.96 -24.90 -58.60
N GLY A 349 -17.61 -25.72 -57.60
CA GLY A 349 -18.42 -25.93 -56.41
C GLY A 349 -19.68 -26.78 -56.64
N GLY A 350 -19.70 -27.61 -57.69
CA GLY A 350 -20.83 -28.48 -58.02
C GLY A 350 -21.03 -28.73 -59.52
N PRO A 351 -22.21 -29.26 -59.92
CA PRO A 351 -22.53 -29.52 -61.32
C PRO A 351 -22.75 -28.22 -62.10
N GLY A 352 -22.66 -28.30 -63.43
CA GLY A 352 -22.85 -27.16 -64.33
C GLY A 352 -21.60 -26.37 -64.69
N PHE A 353 -20.43 -26.97 -64.44
CA PHE A 353 -19.15 -26.45 -64.89
C PHE A 353 -18.46 -27.48 -65.78
N THR A 354 -17.77 -26.98 -66.79
CA THR A 354 -16.84 -27.76 -67.61
C THR A 354 -15.47 -27.10 -67.60
N ALA A 355 -14.42 -27.86 -67.90
CA ALA A 355 -13.08 -27.34 -67.98
C ALA A 355 -12.39 -27.79 -69.26
N ILE A 356 -11.63 -26.88 -69.86
CA ILE A 356 -10.79 -27.15 -71.02
C ILE A 356 -9.36 -26.71 -70.71
N LYS A 357 -8.38 -27.54 -71.07
CA LYS A 357 -6.96 -27.26 -70.87
C LYS A 357 -6.31 -26.96 -72.22
N TYR A 358 -5.64 -25.81 -72.30
CA TYR A 358 -4.81 -25.44 -73.45
C TYR A 358 -3.42 -25.06 -72.96
N ALA A 359 -2.43 -25.88 -73.32
CA ALA A 359 -1.04 -25.73 -72.87
C ALA A 359 -0.96 -25.57 -71.33
N GLY A 360 -0.47 -24.43 -70.86
CA GLY A 360 -0.32 -24.10 -69.44
C GLY A 360 -1.54 -23.48 -68.77
N ILE A 361 -2.67 -23.32 -69.47
CA ILE A 361 -3.86 -22.64 -68.95
C ILE A 361 -5.04 -23.60 -68.90
N VAL A 362 -5.81 -23.55 -67.80
CA VAL A 362 -7.08 -24.27 -67.65
C VAL A 362 -8.21 -23.25 -67.57
N TYR A 363 -9.18 -23.36 -68.47
CA TYR A 363 -10.38 -22.53 -68.49
C TYR A 363 -11.53 -23.29 -67.83
N LEU A 364 -12.07 -22.73 -66.76
CA LEU A 364 -13.30 -23.16 -66.13
C LEU A 364 -14.47 -22.38 -66.72
N ILE A 365 -15.46 -23.09 -67.24
CA ILE A 365 -16.59 -22.53 -67.97
C ILE A 365 -17.88 -22.92 -67.27
N LYS A 366 -18.74 -21.94 -67.00
CA LYS A 366 -20.08 -22.18 -66.44
C LYS A 366 -21.07 -22.46 -67.57
N CYS A 367 -21.73 -23.61 -67.51
CA CYS A 367 -22.69 -24.07 -68.51
C CYS A 367 -24.12 -23.60 -68.20
N LYS A 368 -24.97 -23.57 -69.23
CA LYS A 368 -26.37 -23.13 -69.12
C LYS A 368 -27.25 -24.26 -68.60
N LYS A 369 -28.08 -23.99 -67.59
CA LYS A 369 -29.07 -24.95 -67.08
C LYS A 369 -30.17 -25.22 -68.12
N VAL A 370 -30.50 -26.50 -68.31
CA VAL A 370 -31.56 -26.97 -69.22
C VAL A 370 -32.34 -28.12 -68.56
N SER A 371 -33.62 -28.28 -68.90
CA SER A 371 -34.44 -29.42 -68.47
C SER A 371 -34.30 -30.56 -69.47
N VAL A 372 -34.18 -31.79 -68.98
CA VAL A 372 -34.06 -33.01 -69.79
C VAL A 372 -34.85 -34.16 -69.17
N GLU A 373 -35.17 -35.16 -69.98
CA GLU A 373 -35.92 -36.36 -69.57
C GLU A 373 -35.08 -37.63 -69.75
N VAL A 374 -35.25 -38.63 -68.89
CA VAL A 374 -34.49 -39.88 -68.99
C VAL A 374 -35.06 -40.67 -70.16
N THR A 375 -34.20 -41.15 -71.06
CA THR A 375 -34.63 -42.02 -72.15
C THR A 375 -34.07 -43.42 -71.99
N LYS A 376 -34.79 -44.42 -72.48
CA LYS A 376 -34.36 -45.81 -72.45
C LYS A 376 -33.62 -46.15 -73.73
N THR A 377 -32.51 -46.86 -73.59
CA THR A 377 -31.69 -47.36 -74.69
C THR A 377 -31.46 -48.86 -74.52
N ASP A 378 -31.38 -49.60 -75.62
CA ASP A 378 -31.11 -51.05 -75.58
C ASP A 378 -29.65 -51.36 -75.18
N SER A 379 -28.76 -50.39 -75.35
CA SER A 379 -27.36 -50.44 -74.94
C SER A 379 -27.13 -49.67 -73.63
N CYS A 380 -26.11 -50.09 -72.88
CA CYS A 380 -25.72 -49.45 -71.62
C CYS A 380 -24.59 -48.46 -71.83
N TYR A 381 -24.61 -47.37 -71.08
CA TYR A 381 -23.63 -46.28 -71.15
C TYR A 381 -23.16 -45.90 -69.74
N ASN A 382 -21.93 -45.40 -69.62
CA ASN A 382 -21.43 -44.83 -68.36
C ASN A 382 -22.13 -43.53 -67.98
N GLU A 383 -22.61 -42.80 -68.98
CA GLU A 383 -23.36 -41.56 -68.85
C GLU A 383 -24.86 -41.83 -69.00
N LEU A 384 -25.69 -41.00 -68.36
CA LEU A 384 -27.12 -41.20 -68.37
C LEU A 384 -27.70 -40.78 -69.73
N PRO A 385 -28.37 -41.65 -70.50
CA PRO A 385 -29.04 -41.24 -71.73
C PRO A 385 -30.27 -40.38 -71.41
N VAL A 386 -30.35 -39.21 -72.04
CA VAL A 386 -31.39 -38.20 -71.81
C VAL A 386 -31.95 -37.68 -73.15
N LEU A 387 -33.18 -37.19 -73.12
CA LEU A 387 -33.81 -36.50 -74.23
C LEU A 387 -33.74 -34.99 -74.01
N TYR A 388 -33.16 -34.27 -74.98
CA TYR A 388 -33.08 -32.81 -75.00
C TYR A 388 -33.41 -32.32 -76.41
N ASN A 389 -34.37 -31.41 -76.56
CA ASN A 389 -34.84 -30.91 -77.87
C ASN A 389 -35.18 -32.04 -78.88
N ASN A 390 -35.87 -33.10 -78.44
CA ASN A 390 -36.19 -34.30 -79.23
C ASN A 390 -34.98 -35.05 -79.81
N GLN A 391 -33.78 -34.80 -79.29
CA GLN A 391 -32.57 -35.53 -79.63
C GLN A 391 -32.02 -36.24 -78.38
N THR A 392 -31.42 -37.41 -78.59
CA THR A 392 -30.77 -38.15 -77.50
C THR A 392 -29.39 -37.55 -77.23
N PHE A 393 -29.18 -37.14 -75.98
CA PHE A 393 -27.90 -36.73 -75.43
C PHE A 393 -27.52 -37.68 -74.30
N TYR A 394 -26.30 -37.55 -73.80
CA TYR A 394 -25.82 -38.27 -72.64
C TYR A 394 -25.40 -37.25 -71.59
N MET A 395 -25.80 -37.47 -70.34
CA MET A 395 -25.49 -36.59 -69.23
C MET A 395 -24.37 -37.18 -68.39
N ALA A 396 -23.30 -36.42 -68.21
CA ALA A 396 -22.18 -36.82 -67.38
C ALA A 396 -22.60 -37.02 -65.91
N PRO A 397 -22.18 -38.10 -65.24
CA PRO A 397 -22.70 -38.50 -63.93
C PRO A 397 -22.47 -37.50 -62.79
N LYS A 398 -21.44 -36.65 -62.90
CA LYS A 398 -21.01 -35.75 -61.80
C LYS A 398 -21.19 -34.27 -62.12
N THR A 399 -20.74 -33.83 -63.30
CA THR A 399 -20.91 -32.44 -63.76
C THR A 399 -22.31 -32.16 -64.29
N HIS A 400 -23.08 -33.20 -64.63
CA HIS A 400 -24.39 -33.12 -65.29
C HIS A 400 -24.34 -32.37 -66.64
N SER A 401 -23.16 -32.26 -67.25
CA SER A 401 -22.99 -31.65 -68.56
C SER A 401 -23.52 -32.59 -69.64
N LEU A 402 -24.22 -32.02 -70.63
CA LEU A 402 -24.71 -32.74 -71.79
C LEU A 402 -23.58 -32.95 -72.81
N GLN A 403 -23.52 -34.16 -73.35
CA GLN A 403 -22.61 -34.55 -74.41
C GLN A 403 -23.38 -35.33 -75.50
N LYS A 404 -22.93 -35.19 -76.75
CA LYS A 404 -23.59 -35.82 -77.92
C LYS A 404 -23.38 -37.33 -77.98
N TYR A 405 -22.29 -37.81 -77.38
CA TYR A 405 -21.88 -39.21 -77.44
C TYR A 405 -21.72 -39.76 -76.02
N GLY A 406 -22.16 -41.00 -75.81
CA GLY A 406 -21.98 -41.74 -74.56
C GLY A 406 -20.91 -42.80 -74.70
N THR A 407 -20.24 -43.13 -73.60
CA THR A 407 -19.29 -44.22 -73.51
C THR A 407 -20.07 -45.52 -73.34
N GLN A 408 -20.21 -46.28 -74.42
CA GLN A 408 -20.91 -47.57 -74.39
C GLN A 408 -20.14 -48.59 -73.54
N ILE A 409 -20.85 -49.30 -72.69
CA ILE A 409 -20.32 -50.35 -71.83
C ILE A 409 -21.11 -51.64 -71.97
N ASN A 410 -20.51 -52.75 -71.55
CA ASN A 410 -21.23 -54.02 -71.44
C ASN A 410 -22.25 -53.93 -70.31
N CYS A 411 -23.51 -54.23 -70.63
CA CYS A 411 -24.58 -54.26 -69.65
C CYS A 411 -24.32 -55.33 -68.58
N ASN A 412 -24.33 -54.92 -67.31
CA ASN A 412 -24.17 -55.80 -66.16
C ASN A 412 -25.32 -55.57 -65.18
N SER A 413 -26.12 -56.60 -64.93
CA SER A 413 -27.26 -56.53 -64.01
C SER A 413 -26.87 -56.54 -62.54
N LEU A 414 -25.69 -57.06 -62.19
CA LEU A 414 -25.19 -57.10 -60.82
C LEU A 414 -24.50 -55.80 -60.42
N TYR A 415 -23.81 -55.16 -61.37
CA TYR A 415 -23.10 -53.89 -61.18
C TYR A 415 -23.42 -52.90 -62.31
N PRO A 416 -24.68 -52.42 -62.39
CA PRO A 416 -25.07 -51.46 -63.41
C PRO A 416 -24.43 -50.08 -63.13
N PRO A 417 -24.21 -49.25 -64.17
CA PRO A 417 -23.97 -47.82 -63.97
C PRO A 417 -25.15 -47.24 -63.20
N ALA A 418 -24.86 -46.50 -62.13
CA ALA A 418 -25.88 -46.01 -61.24
C ALA A 418 -25.77 -44.50 -61.00
N PHE A 419 -26.93 -43.85 -60.93
CA PHE A 419 -27.04 -42.41 -60.81
C PHE A 419 -27.94 -42.06 -59.63
N ASN A 420 -27.58 -40.98 -58.94
CA ASN A 420 -28.40 -40.42 -57.88
C ASN A 420 -29.44 -39.48 -58.50
N LEU A 421 -30.71 -39.88 -58.47
CA LEU A 421 -31.85 -39.10 -58.94
C LEU A 421 -32.74 -38.83 -57.72
N ASP A 422 -32.81 -37.56 -57.32
CA ASP A 422 -33.61 -37.08 -56.19
C ASP A 422 -33.38 -37.84 -54.86
N GLY A 423 -32.11 -38.17 -54.56
CA GLY A 423 -31.71 -38.82 -53.31
C GLY A 423 -31.75 -40.35 -53.35
N ASN A 424 -32.37 -40.93 -54.38
CA ASN A 424 -32.42 -42.38 -54.60
C ASN A 424 -31.43 -42.79 -55.69
N TRP A 425 -30.86 -43.99 -55.56
CA TRP A 425 -29.89 -44.50 -56.52
C TRP A 425 -30.55 -45.50 -57.47
N TYR A 426 -30.40 -45.26 -58.78
CA TYR A 426 -30.97 -46.12 -59.81
C TYR A 426 -29.88 -46.66 -60.71
N GLY A 427 -29.88 -47.99 -60.90
CA GLY A 427 -29.02 -48.71 -61.83
C GLY A 427 -29.65 -48.83 -63.21
N PHE A 428 -28.86 -48.58 -64.24
CA PHE A 428 -29.29 -48.61 -65.64
C PHE A 428 -28.64 -49.80 -66.37
N SER A 429 -29.38 -50.89 -66.53
CA SER A 429 -28.91 -52.04 -67.32
C SER A 429 -30.08 -52.79 -67.95
N PRO A 430 -30.21 -52.71 -69.29
CA PRO A 430 -31.28 -52.04 -70.07
C PRO A 430 -32.60 -51.69 -69.35
N ASN A 431 -32.95 -52.42 -68.30
CA ASN A 431 -34.01 -52.08 -67.36
C ASN A 431 -33.47 -51.20 -66.22
N VAL A 432 -34.26 -50.19 -65.85
CA VAL A 432 -33.99 -49.32 -64.69
C VAL A 432 -34.48 -50.01 -63.42
N HIS A 433 -33.65 -50.06 -62.40
CA HIS A 433 -34.02 -50.59 -61.08
C HIS A 433 -33.32 -49.78 -59.97
N GLU A 434 -33.95 -49.70 -58.81
CA GLU A 434 -33.37 -49.05 -57.64
C GLU A 434 -32.26 -49.92 -57.03
N ILE A 435 -31.17 -49.29 -56.59
CA ILE A 435 -30.04 -49.96 -55.94
C ILE A 435 -29.82 -49.41 -54.52
N LYS A 436 -29.11 -50.17 -53.68
CA LYS A 436 -28.75 -49.74 -52.33
C LYS A 436 -27.84 -48.51 -52.38
N THR A 437 -28.15 -47.50 -51.57
CA THR A 437 -27.32 -46.29 -51.41
C THR A 437 -25.87 -46.64 -51.06
N PRO A 438 -24.87 -46.17 -51.83
CA PRO A 438 -23.46 -46.39 -51.55
C PRO A 438 -23.00 -45.77 -50.22
N GLN A 439 -22.05 -46.42 -49.54
CA GLN A 439 -21.44 -45.89 -48.32
C GLN A 439 -20.55 -44.67 -48.63
N LYS A 440 -20.74 -43.58 -47.89
CA LYS A 440 -19.86 -42.39 -47.96
C LYS A 440 -18.61 -42.59 -47.09
N LEU A 441 -17.45 -42.18 -47.60
CA LEU A 441 -16.22 -42.11 -46.81
C LEU A 441 -16.36 -40.99 -45.75
N LYS A 442 -15.92 -41.27 -44.52
CA LYS A 442 -15.90 -40.29 -43.41
C LYS A 442 -14.46 -39.87 -43.13
N PRO A 443 -14.17 -38.57 -42.94
CA PRO A 443 -12.87 -38.15 -42.45
C PRO A 443 -12.66 -38.64 -41.00
N ASN A 444 -11.42 -39.00 -40.65
CA ASN A 444 -11.07 -39.56 -39.34
C ASN A 444 -10.97 -38.53 -38.21
N SER A 445 -11.15 -37.24 -38.48
CA SER A 445 -10.99 -36.18 -37.49
C SER A 445 -12.31 -35.90 -36.74
N ALA A 446 -12.35 -36.20 -35.44
CA ALA A 446 -13.38 -35.68 -34.53
C ALA A 446 -12.80 -34.48 -33.76
N TRP A 447 -13.42 -33.31 -33.89
CA TRP A 447 -13.08 -32.13 -33.09
C TRP A 447 -13.63 -32.29 -31.67
N THR A 448 -12.75 -32.30 -30.66
CA THR A 448 -13.09 -32.53 -29.24
C THR A 448 -12.88 -31.29 -28.36
N TRP A 449 -12.66 -30.11 -28.95
CA TRP A 449 -12.37 -28.91 -28.15
C TRP A 449 -13.60 -28.50 -27.34
N THR A 450 -13.43 -28.45 -26.01
CA THR A 450 -14.42 -27.90 -25.07
C THR A 450 -13.83 -26.65 -24.44
N HIS A 451 -14.46 -25.50 -24.69
CA HIS A 451 -14.05 -24.23 -24.08
C HIS A 451 -14.31 -24.28 -22.58
N LYS A 452 -13.27 -24.11 -21.77
CA LYS A 452 -13.40 -23.91 -20.32
C LYS A 452 -13.47 -22.41 -20.06
N ASN A 453 -14.64 -21.94 -19.64
CA ASN A 453 -14.83 -20.54 -19.27
C ASN A 453 -14.15 -20.24 -17.93
N LEU A 454 -13.54 -19.06 -17.79
CA LEU A 454 -12.83 -18.60 -16.60
C LEU A 454 -13.71 -17.70 -15.70
N ASP A 455 -14.98 -18.07 -15.52
CA ASP A 455 -15.94 -17.28 -14.71
C ASP A 455 -15.50 -17.07 -13.24
N PHE A 456 -14.56 -17.89 -12.75
CA PHE A 456 -14.08 -17.87 -11.37
C PHE A 456 -12.93 -16.87 -11.11
N LEU A 457 -12.32 -16.27 -12.14
CA LEU A 457 -11.10 -15.46 -11.94
C LEU A 457 -11.35 -14.19 -11.11
N MET A 458 -12.53 -13.58 -11.23
CA MET A 458 -12.88 -12.34 -10.52
C MET A 458 -13.50 -12.59 -9.14
N ASN A 459 -14.12 -13.76 -8.94
CA ASN A 459 -14.94 -14.06 -7.76
C ASN A 459 -14.30 -15.09 -6.83
N SER A 460 -13.21 -15.73 -7.24
CA SER A 460 -12.59 -16.83 -6.50
C SER A 460 -11.15 -16.52 -6.13
N GLY A 461 -10.86 -16.58 -4.83
CA GLY A 461 -9.53 -16.55 -4.25
C GLY A 461 -9.44 -17.57 -3.11
N ILE A 462 -8.25 -17.76 -2.54
CA ILE A 462 -8.01 -18.70 -1.43
C ILE A 462 -8.81 -18.31 -0.18
N TYR A 463 -9.23 -17.04 -0.11
CA TYR A 463 -9.99 -16.50 1.00
C TYR A 463 -11.38 -16.05 0.54
N ASN A 464 -12.38 -16.23 1.41
CA ASN A 464 -13.76 -15.82 1.17
C ASN A 464 -13.86 -14.30 0.93
N THR A 465 -14.38 -13.90 -0.23
CA THR A 465 -14.37 -12.51 -0.72
C THR A 465 -15.10 -11.55 0.20
N LYS A 466 -16.13 -11.96 0.95
CA LYS A 466 -16.83 -11.07 1.89
C LYS A 466 -15.98 -10.63 3.08
N ASP A 467 -15.20 -11.54 3.66
CA ASP A 467 -14.44 -11.24 4.87
C ASP A 467 -13.08 -10.59 4.53
N THR A 468 -12.45 -10.98 3.42
CA THR A 468 -11.17 -10.38 3.02
C THR A 468 -11.29 -9.05 2.34
N THR A 469 -12.30 -8.82 1.50
CA THR A 469 -12.54 -7.46 0.98
C THR A 469 -12.91 -6.52 2.11
N LYS A 470 -13.73 -6.96 3.08
CA LYS A 470 -14.05 -6.15 4.26
C LYS A 470 -12.84 -5.92 5.16
N ALA A 471 -12.00 -6.93 5.41
CA ALA A 471 -10.78 -6.77 6.21
C ALA A 471 -9.69 -5.94 5.51
N PHE A 472 -9.57 -6.06 4.19
CA PHE A 472 -8.62 -5.29 3.37
C PHE A 472 -9.11 -3.85 3.17
N GLN A 473 -10.39 -3.65 2.85
CA GLN A 473 -11.04 -2.34 2.85
C GLN A 473 -10.94 -1.70 4.23
N GLN A 474 -11.18 -2.45 5.31
CA GLN A 474 -10.93 -1.95 6.66
C GLN A 474 -9.48 -1.53 6.81
N ARG A 475 -8.46 -2.31 6.40
CA ARG A 475 -7.06 -1.86 6.48
C ARG A 475 -6.75 -0.60 5.65
N ILE A 476 -7.35 -0.43 4.47
CA ILE A 476 -7.12 0.73 3.59
C ILE A 476 -7.89 1.97 4.07
N ILE A 477 -9.12 1.79 4.55
CA ILE A 477 -10.01 2.85 5.01
C ILE A 477 -9.70 3.23 6.45
N TYR A 478 -9.09 2.34 7.24
CA TYR A 478 -8.76 2.57 8.66
C TYR A 478 -7.96 3.86 8.89
N PRO A 479 -6.92 4.21 8.12
CA PRO A 479 -6.25 5.50 8.28
C PRO A 479 -7.17 6.71 8.07
N GLN A 480 -8.13 6.64 7.14
CA GLN A 480 -9.10 7.71 6.87
C GLN A 480 -10.19 7.78 7.95
N GLU A 481 -10.67 6.62 8.41
CA GLU A 481 -11.62 6.53 9.52
C GLU A 481 -11.01 7.03 10.82
N VAL A 482 -9.75 6.71 11.11
CA VAL A 482 -9.05 7.18 12.33
C VAL A 482 -9.06 8.71 12.42
N GLU A 483 -8.92 9.42 11.30
CA GLU A 483 -8.99 10.88 11.29
C GLU A 483 -10.41 11.40 11.55
N ALA A 484 -11.42 10.80 10.92
CA ALA A 484 -12.83 11.12 11.18
C ALA A 484 -13.25 10.81 12.63
N VAL A 485 -12.79 9.68 13.18
CA VAL A 485 -13.02 9.25 14.55
C VAL A 485 -12.34 10.21 15.54
N LYS A 486 -11.09 10.59 15.28
CA LYS A 486 -10.37 11.59 16.10
C LYS A 486 -11.13 12.92 16.12
N ASN A 487 -11.58 13.41 14.96
CA ASN A 487 -12.34 14.65 14.88
C ASN A 487 -13.70 14.55 15.60
N ASN A 488 -14.39 13.40 15.50
CA ASN A 488 -15.62 13.16 16.23
C ASN A 488 -15.41 13.06 17.75
N ILE A 489 -14.32 12.43 18.21
CA ILE A 489 -13.95 12.39 19.64
C ILE A 489 -13.64 13.78 20.16
N VAL A 490 -12.85 14.58 19.41
CA VAL A 490 -12.54 15.97 19.76
C VAL A 490 -13.84 16.79 19.85
N ARG A 491 -14.70 16.68 18.84
CA ARG A 491 -16.02 17.35 18.81
C ARG A 491 -16.90 16.95 20.00
N GLN A 492 -16.94 15.67 20.35
CA GLN A 492 -17.68 15.17 21.51
C GLN A 492 -17.07 15.65 22.84
N SER A 493 -15.74 15.69 22.97
CA SER A 493 -15.04 16.20 24.17
C SER A 493 -15.24 17.71 24.38
N MET A 494 -15.48 18.45 23.30
CA MET A 494 -15.85 19.87 23.33
C MET A 494 -17.35 20.11 23.59
N GLY A 495 -18.14 19.04 23.83
CA GLY A 495 -19.56 19.13 24.16
C GLY A 495 -20.50 19.27 22.96
N TYR A 496 -20.01 19.15 21.73
CA TYR A 496 -20.86 19.18 20.54
C TYR A 496 -21.50 17.80 20.28
N ASN A 497 -22.76 17.80 19.85
CA ASN A 497 -23.45 16.58 19.46
C ASN A 497 -22.81 15.96 18.20
N THR A 498 -22.52 14.66 18.28
CA THR A 498 -22.09 13.80 17.16
C THR A 498 -23.13 12.71 16.93
N VAL A 499 -23.28 12.27 15.68
CA VAL A 499 -24.14 11.11 15.37
C VAL A 499 -23.45 9.85 15.89
N ASN A 500 -24.16 9.01 16.64
CA ASN A 500 -23.60 7.81 17.25
C ASN A 500 -23.29 6.76 16.16
N GLN A 501 -22.06 6.73 15.67
CA GLN A 501 -21.57 5.78 14.67
C GLN A 501 -20.99 4.49 15.30
N GLY A 502 -21.42 4.14 16.52
CA GLY A 502 -20.95 2.94 17.24
C GLY A 502 -19.68 3.13 18.06
N ILE A 503 -19.12 4.34 18.10
CA ILE A 503 -17.93 4.70 18.91
C ILE A 503 -18.42 5.43 20.15
N GLN A 504 -18.51 4.72 21.27
CA GLN A 504 -19.12 5.25 22.50
C GLN A 504 -18.06 5.65 23.52
N PHE A 505 -17.57 6.89 23.41
CA PHE A 505 -16.64 7.46 24.40
C PHE A 505 -17.34 7.85 25.72
N LYS A 506 -18.67 7.99 25.69
CA LYS A 506 -19.50 8.41 26.83
C LYS A 506 -19.41 7.46 28.04
N TYR A 507 -19.05 6.19 27.83
CA TYR A 507 -18.92 5.20 28.91
C TYR A 507 -17.53 5.15 29.58
N LEU A 508 -16.50 5.76 28.99
CA LEU A 508 -15.14 5.74 29.55
C LEU A 508 -14.87 6.90 30.51
N ILE A 509 -15.60 8.01 30.37
CA ILE A 509 -15.52 9.18 31.24
C ILE A 509 -16.96 9.64 31.51
N ASP A 510 -17.71 8.82 32.25
CA ASP A 510 -19.03 9.21 32.73
C ASP A 510 -18.89 9.82 34.13
N GLU A 511 -19.59 10.93 34.39
CA GLU A 511 -19.55 11.65 35.66
C GLU A 511 -19.90 10.72 36.84
N GLN A 512 -20.79 9.74 36.61
CA GLN A 512 -21.16 8.73 37.59
C GLN A 512 -20.06 7.69 37.87
N THR A 513 -19.20 7.37 36.89
CA THR A 513 -18.08 6.44 37.11
C THR A 513 -16.93 7.10 37.83
N LEU A 514 -16.68 8.39 37.54
CA LEU A 514 -15.68 9.18 38.26
C LEU A 514 -16.10 9.38 39.73
N GLY A 515 -17.37 9.70 39.98
CA GLY A 515 -17.92 9.80 41.33
C GLY A 515 -17.75 8.51 42.14
N LYS A 516 -18.09 7.34 41.55
CA LYS A 516 -17.93 6.04 42.22
C LYS A 516 -16.47 5.66 42.49
N MET A 517 -15.53 6.00 41.59
CA MET A 517 -14.11 5.71 41.81
C MET A 517 -13.50 6.58 42.91
N VAL A 518 -13.89 7.86 42.95
CA VAL A 518 -13.47 8.82 43.98
C VAL A 518 -13.99 8.35 45.34
N GLU A 519 -15.26 7.98 45.42
CA GLU A 519 -15.90 7.58 46.69
C GLU A 519 -15.34 6.26 47.24
N ASP A 520 -15.14 5.23 46.41
CA ASP A 520 -14.67 3.91 46.86
C ASP A 520 -13.18 3.90 47.27
N LYS A 521 -12.33 4.71 46.61
CA LYS A 521 -10.90 4.79 46.95
C LYS A 521 -10.56 5.78 48.06
N LEU A 522 -11.25 6.93 48.14
CA LEU A 522 -11.03 7.90 49.22
C LEU A 522 -11.54 7.39 50.57
N TYR A 523 -12.66 6.66 50.61
CA TYR A 523 -13.20 6.13 51.86
C TYR A 523 -12.23 5.14 52.54
N LYS A 524 -11.52 4.32 51.76
CA LYS A 524 -10.47 3.41 52.25
C LYS A 524 -9.24 4.15 52.79
N LEU A 525 -8.80 5.21 52.12
CA LEU A 525 -7.68 6.03 52.59
C LEU A 525 -8.03 6.84 53.84
N TRP A 526 -9.27 7.32 53.93
CA TRP A 526 -9.75 8.10 55.07
C TRP A 526 -9.90 7.25 56.33
N GLY A 527 -10.39 6.01 56.20
CA GLY A 527 -10.50 5.06 57.32
C GLY A 527 -9.16 4.69 57.95
N TRP A 528 -8.09 4.57 57.15
CA TRP A 528 -6.71 4.40 57.65
C TRP A 528 -6.27 5.59 58.51
N PHE A 529 -6.62 6.81 58.09
CA PHE A 529 -6.08 8.05 58.68
C PHE A 529 -6.72 8.33 60.04
N THR A 530 -8.01 8.04 60.16
CA THR A 530 -8.73 8.13 61.44
C THR A 530 -8.22 7.11 62.46
N THR A 531 -7.82 5.92 62.02
CA THR A 531 -7.28 4.86 62.89
C THR A 531 -5.91 5.24 63.48
N ILE A 532 -5.06 5.91 62.69
CA ILE A 532 -3.78 6.44 63.19
C ILE A 532 -4.04 7.60 64.17
N GLY A 533 -5.01 8.47 63.86
CA GLY A 533 -5.37 9.59 64.73
C GLY A 533 -5.87 9.17 66.12
N THR A 534 -6.69 8.12 66.20
CA THR A 534 -7.19 7.59 67.49
C THR A 534 -6.07 6.95 68.32
N PHE A 535 -5.11 6.27 67.68
CA PHE A 535 -3.95 5.69 68.36
C PHE A 535 -3.03 6.77 68.98
N VAL A 536 -2.73 7.83 68.23
CA VAL A 536 -1.91 8.95 68.71
C VAL A 536 -2.61 9.72 69.85
N SER A 537 -3.93 9.89 69.75
CA SER A 537 -4.75 10.47 70.83
C SER A 537 -4.66 9.67 72.14
N GLY A 538 -4.73 8.34 72.07
CA GLY A 538 -4.58 7.46 73.24
C GLY A 538 -3.21 7.59 73.91
N LEU A 539 -2.13 7.67 73.13
CA LEU A 539 -0.77 7.88 73.65
C LEU A 539 -0.61 9.25 74.34
N MET A 540 -1.23 10.30 73.80
CA MET A 540 -1.23 11.62 74.42
C MET A 540 -1.92 11.62 75.80
N VAL A 541 -3.02 10.88 75.95
CA VAL A 541 -3.71 10.75 77.26
C VAL A 541 -2.81 10.04 78.28
N ILE A 542 -2.12 8.96 77.89
CA ILE A 542 -1.18 8.24 78.77
C ILE A 542 -0.02 9.15 79.18
N PHE A 543 0.55 9.90 78.25
CA PHE A 543 1.62 10.87 78.52
C PHE A 543 1.17 11.96 79.49
N PHE A 544 -0.07 12.46 79.34
CA PHE A 544 -0.64 13.45 80.25
C PHE A 544 -0.80 12.91 81.68
N VAL A 545 -1.32 11.68 81.82
CA VAL A 545 -1.45 11.02 83.13
C VAL A 545 -0.09 10.81 83.79
N ALA A 546 0.92 10.37 83.03
CA ALA A 546 2.28 10.21 83.54
C ALA A 546 2.86 11.53 84.05
N ASN A 547 2.67 12.63 83.32
CA ASN A 547 3.11 13.95 83.77
C ASN A 547 2.41 14.37 85.06
N VAL A 548 1.10 14.19 85.19
CA VAL A 548 0.36 14.50 86.43
C VAL A 548 0.92 13.73 87.63
N ILE A 549 1.24 12.45 87.46
CA ILE A 549 1.87 11.64 88.51
C ILE A 549 3.22 12.24 88.93
N VAL A 550 4.09 12.58 87.98
CA VAL A 550 5.40 13.21 88.28
C VAL A 550 5.21 14.53 89.05
N THR A 551 4.30 15.40 88.62
CA THR A 551 4.07 16.69 89.29
C THR A 551 3.56 16.52 90.72
N THR A 552 2.70 15.52 90.97
CA THR A 552 2.21 15.25 92.34
C THR A 552 3.31 14.76 93.28
N ILE A 553 4.22 13.91 92.78
CA ILE A 553 5.39 13.44 93.54
C ILE A 553 6.32 14.61 93.86
N ASP A 554 6.67 15.43 92.86
CA ASP A 554 7.54 16.61 93.05
C ASP A 554 6.96 17.62 94.03
N THR A 555 5.65 17.86 93.97
CA THR A 555 4.94 18.73 94.90
C THR A 555 5.01 18.18 96.33
N GLY A 556 4.83 16.86 96.50
CA GLY A 556 4.96 16.19 97.79
C GLY A 556 6.36 16.32 98.39
N ILE A 557 7.41 16.11 97.58
CA ILE A 557 8.80 16.26 97.99
C ILE A 557 9.11 17.70 98.39
N ASN A 558 8.67 18.68 97.60
CA ASN A 558 8.87 20.10 97.89
C ASN A 558 8.17 20.55 99.18
N ILE A 559 6.94 20.08 99.43
CA ILE A 559 6.22 20.35 100.67
C ILE A 559 6.91 19.68 101.87
N HIS A 560 7.42 18.46 101.71
CA HIS A 560 8.17 17.76 102.77
C HIS A 560 9.45 18.53 103.15
N PHE A 561 10.23 18.99 102.18
CA PHE A 561 11.43 19.81 102.42
C PHE A 561 11.10 21.14 103.11
N LEU A 562 10.05 21.84 102.68
CA LEU A 562 9.61 23.09 103.29
C LEU A 562 9.09 22.88 104.71
N TYR A 563 8.42 21.76 104.99
CA TYR A 563 7.96 21.39 106.33
C TYR A 563 9.13 21.14 107.28
N GLN A 564 10.16 20.41 106.83
CA GLN A 564 11.37 20.19 107.64
C GLN A 564 12.15 21.49 107.93
N THR A 565 12.17 22.46 107.01
CA THR A 565 12.96 23.70 107.19
C THR A 565 12.23 24.81 107.95
N PHE A 566 10.90 24.91 107.86
CA PHE A 566 10.15 26.03 108.43
C PHE A 566 9.00 25.62 109.36
N GLY A 567 8.73 24.32 109.54
CA GLY A 567 7.56 23.83 110.28
C GLY A 567 6.23 24.21 109.60
N TRP A 568 5.14 24.19 110.37
CA TRP A 568 3.81 24.58 109.87
C TRP A 568 3.76 26.10 109.65
N SER A 569 3.93 26.55 108.41
CA SER A 569 3.86 27.97 108.04
C SER A 569 3.18 28.20 106.69
N THR A 570 2.79 29.44 106.40
CA THR A 570 2.22 29.85 105.11
C THR A 570 3.16 29.63 103.93
N LYS A 571 4.46 29.39 104.17
CA LYS A 571 5.46 29.10 103.15
C LYS A 571 5.31 27.70 102.54
N LEU A 572 4.51 26.82 103.12
CA LEU A 572 4.20 25.49 102.55
C LEU A 572 3.45 25.57 101.22
N LEU A 573 2.67 26.64 101.00
CA LEU A 573 1.97 26.86 99.72
C LEU A 573 2.93 27.07 98.55
N ALA A 574 4.19 27.45 98.80
CA ALA A 574 5.20 27.54 97.77
C ALA A 574 5.61 26.17 97.18
N GLY A 575 5.30 25.07 97.87
CA GLY A 575 5.62 23.71 97.43
C GLY A 575 4.98 23.30 96.10
N PHE A 576 3.87 23.93 95.71
CA PHE A 576 3.20 23.74 94.41
C PHE A 576 4.02 24.26 93.22
N PHE A 577 5.01 25.13 93.47
CA PHE A 577 5.85 25.71 92.42
C PHE A 577 7.31 25.43 92.74
N ALA A 578 7.90 24.43 92.07
CA ALA A 578 9.30 24.01 92.29
C ALA A 578 10.31 25.18 92.25
N SER A 579 10.07 26.17 91.38
CA SER A 579 10.89 27.38 91.26
C SER A 579 10.80 28.30 92.49
N LEU A 580 9.62 28.43 93.11
CA LEU A 580 9.45 29.21 94.35
C LEU A 580 10.07 28.48 95.55
N THR A 581 9.91 27.16 95.65
CA THR A 581 10.50 26.33 96.71
C THR A 581 12.02 26.53 96.75
N ASN A 582 12.70 26.39 95.61
CA ASN A 582 14.15 26.57 95.51
C ASN A 582 14.58 28.00 95.89
N LYS A 583 13.83 29.03 95.47
CA LYS A 583 14.13 30.43 95.81
C LYS A 583 14.01 30.70 97.32
N ILE A 584 12.99 30.15 97.99
CA ILE A 584 12.77 30.34 99.44
C ILE A 584 13.84 29.63 100.26
N ILE A 585 14.24 28.41 99.85
CA ILE A 585 15.32 27.67 100.50
C ILE A 585 16.66 28.43 100.36
N LEU A 586 16.99 28.91 99.16
CA LEU A 586 18.21 29.69 98.90
C LEU A 586 18.26 30.99 99.71
N GLN A 587 17.14 31.73 99.81
CA GLN A 587 17.08 32.96 100.62
C GLN A 587 17.28 32.68 102.12
N ASN A 588 16.81 31.53 102.61
CA ASN A 588 17.03 31.14 104.01
C ASN A 588 18.49 30.75 104.27
N PHE A 589 19.11 30.00 103.36
CA PHE A 589 20.54 29.70 103.42
C PHE A 589 21.40 30.98 103.40
N GLN A 590 21.06 31.95 102.55
CA GLN A 590 21.75 33.25 102.52
C GLN A 590 21.54 34.06 103.80
N ARG A 591 20.35 34.04 104.40
CA ARG A 591 20.10 34.68 105.71
C ARG A 591 20.87 34.00 106.85
N TYR A 592 21.04 32.68 106.81
CA TYR A 592 21.85 31.94 107.79
C TYR A 592 23.34 32.27 107.65
N LYS A 593 23.85 32.33 106.41
CA LYS A 593 25.24 32.74 106.09
C LYS A 593 25.53 34.20 106.46
N ASN A 594 24.55 35.09 106.36
CA ASN A 594 24.70 36.50 106.74
C ASN A 594 24.59 36.73 108.27
N LYS A 595 23.92 35.84 109.02
CA LYS A 595 23.92 35.89 110.50
C LYS A 595 25.21 35.35 111.13
N THR A 596 25.98 34.53 110.42
CA THR A 596 27.25 33.96 110.90
C THR A 596 28.46 34.87 110.64
N ASN A 597 28.32 35.94 109.86
CA ASN A 597 29.41 36.88 109.50
C ASN A 597 29.38 38.22 110.28
N VAL A 598 28.65 38.32 111.39
CA VAL A 598 28.61 39.51 112.27
C VAL A 598 29.15 39.12 113.65
N TYR A 599 30.46 38.88 113.76
CA TYR A 599 31.31 39.07 114.94
C TYR A 599 32.78 38.72 114.58
N PRO A 600 33.67 39.71 114.37
CA PRO A 600 35.12 39.48 114.37
C PRO A 600 35.82 40.15 115.57
N ASN A 601 36.44 39.27 116.39
CA ASN A 601 37.67 39.36 117.21
C ASN A 601 38.02 40.59 118.10
N LEU A 602 38.27 40.32 119.39
CA LEU A 602 39.35 40.80 120.29
C LEU A 602 39.05 40.28 121.74
N GLN A 603 39.94 39.84 122.64
CA GLN A 603 41.33 39.36 122.65
C GLN A 603 41.64 38.88 124.10
N ASN A 604 42.40 37.77 124.25
CA ASN A 604 43.36 37.35 125.30
C ASN A 604 43.13 37.63 126.82
N GLU A 605 43.28 36.60 127.68
CA GLU A 605 44.50 36.36 128.52
C GLU A 605 44.37 35.14 129.49
N MET A 606 45.43 34.31 129.49
CA MET A 606 46.10 33.54 130.57
C MET A 606 45.30 32.92 131.74
N VAL A 607 45.16 31.58 131.74
CA VAL A 607 45.84 30.56 132.59
C VAL A 607 45.38 29.17 132.12
#